data_AF-A0A1A8FYS5-F1
#
_entry.id   AF-A0A1A8FYS5-F1
#
_cell.length_a   1.000
_cell.length_b   1.000
_cell.length_c   1.000
_cell.angle_alpha   90.00
_cell.angle_beta   90.00
_cell.angle_gamma   90.00
#
_symmetry.space_group_name_H-M   'P 1'
#
loop_
_entity.id
_entity.type
_entity.pdbx_description
1 polymer ?
#
loop_
_entity_poly.entity_id
_entity_poly.type
_entity_poly.pdbx_seq_one_letter_code
_entity_poly.pdbx_strand_id
1 'polypeptide(L)' 'KSAATIYTKSFGGLPSVMATEENQKALKNYLTTNGIAFNPQITCVMFYDSYFAFSHHNEVWFQAP' A
#
# COMPACT_ATOMS: atom_id res chain seq x y z
N LYS A 1 12.41 8.16 -18.41
CA LYS A 1 11.38 7.51 -17.55
C LYS A 1 12.04 6.31 -16.89
N SER A 2 11.91 6.15 -15.57
CA SER A 2 12.42 4.97 -14.84
C SER A 2 11.27 4.01 -14.58
N ALA A 3 11.52 2.70 -14.70
CA ALA A 3 10.56 1.67 -14.31
C ALA A 3 10.83 1.28 -12.85
N ALA A 4 9.77 1.04 -12.08
CA ALA A 4 9.87 0.57 -10.71
C ALA A 4 8.89 -0.59 -10.51
N THR A 5 9.33 -1.59 -9.74
CA THR A 5 8.46 -2.67 -9.27
C THR A 5 7.91 -2.27 -7.91
N ILE A 6 6.59 -2.36 -7.73
CA ILE A 6 5.91 -2.04 -6.48
C ILE A 6 5.14 -3.25 -5.97
N TYR A 7 5.18 -3.44 -4.65
CA TYR A 7 4.28 -4.34 -3.94
C TYR A 7 3.13 -3.51 -3.41
N THR A 8 1.91 -3.85 -3.81
CA THR A 8 0.69 -3.14 -3.40
C THR A 8 -0.18 -4.00 -2.49
N LYS A 9 -0.85 -3.35 -1.54
CA LYS A 9 -2.00 -3.92 -0.83
C LYS A 9 -3.18 -2.97 -0.96
N SER A 10 -4.20 -3.43 -1.67
CA SER A 10 -5.47 -2.73 -1.76
C SER A 10 -6.32 -2.97 -0.51
N PHE A 11 -6.99 -1.92 -0.02
CA PHE A 11 -7.87 -1.97 1.15
C PHE A 11 -9.13 -1.13 0.93
N GLY A 12 -10.25 -1.61 1.48
CA GLY A 12 -11.54 -0.93 1.45
C GLY A 12 -11.82 -0.18 2.76
N GLY A 13 -13.00 0.46 2.81
CA GLY A 13 -13.44 1.23 3.97
C GLY A 13 -13.05 2.71 3.89
N LEU A 14 -13.27 3.43 4.99
CA LEU A 14 -13.01 4.86 5.04
C LEU A 14 -11.50 5.14 4.95
N PRO A 15 -11.05 6.01 4.03
CA PRO A 15 -9.66 6.43 3.98
C PRO A 15 -9.33 7.17 5.28
N SER A 16 -8.40 6.61 6.05
CA SER A 16 -7.94 7.20 7.31
C SER A 16 -6.46 6.89 7.53
N VAL A 17 -5.82 7.72 8.35
CA VAL A 17 -4.40 7.51 8.74
C VAL A 17 -4.23 6.16 9.43
N MET A 18 -5.13 5.81 10.36
CA MET A 18 -5.11 4.52 11.06
C MET A 18 -5.23 3.33 10.10
N ALA A 19 -6.21 3.36 9.18
CA ALA A 19 -6.37 2.29 8.19
C ALA A 19 -5.12 2.16 7.29
N THR A 20 -4.48 3.28 6.96
CA THR A 20 -3.25 3.29 6.17
C THR A 20 -2.11 2.62 6.93
N GLU A 21 -1.88 3.00 8.19
CA GLU A 21 -0.82 2.43 9.03
C GLU A 21 -1.00 0.93 9.27
N GLU A 22 -2.24 0.49 9.52
CA GLU A 22 -2.57 -0.93 9.68
C GLU A 22 -2.28 -1.74 8.42
N ASN A 23 -2.71 -1.24 7.26
CA ASN A 23 -2.48 -1.91 5.99
C ASN A 23 -1.00 -1.89 5.57
N GLN A 24 -0.29 -0.81 5.86
CA GLN A 24 1.15 -0.71 5.63
C GLN A 24 1.91 -1.70 6.50
N LYS A 25 1.57 -1.81 7.79
CA LYS A 25 2.16 -2.80 8.70
C LYS A 25 1.86 -4.23 8.25
N ALA A 26 0.64 -4.50 7.79
CA ALA A 26 0.26 -5.81 7.27
C ALA A 26 1.08 -6.19 6.02
N LEU A 27 1.25 -5.26 5.07
CA LEU A 27 2.07 -5.48 3.88
C LEU A 27 3.55 -5.67 4.25
N LYS A 28 4.08 -4.82 5.13
CA LYS A 28 5.46 -4.94 5.63
C LYS A 28 5.71 -6.30 6.28
N ASN A 29 4.80 -6.74 7.14
CA ASN A 29 4.89 -8.04 7.81
C ASN A 29 4.87 -9.18 6.79
N TYR A 30 3.96 -9.13 5.81
CA TYR A 30 3.91 -10.13 4.75
C TYR A 30 5.24 -10.23 3.98
N LEU A 31 5.80 -9.10 3.56
CA LEU A 31 7.07 -9.06 2.83
C LEU A 31 8.21 -9.60 3.69
N THR A 32 8.25 -9.21 4.97
CA THR A 32 9.29 -9.66 5.93
C THR A 32 9.18 -11.17 6.20
N THR A 33 7.98 -11.68 6.46
CA THR A 33 7.76 -13.11 6.74
C THR A 33 8.10 -13.99 5.55
N ASN A 34 7.87 -13.51 4.32
CA ASN A 34 8.19 -14.25 3.10
C ASN A 34 9.63 -14.01 2.60
N GLY A 35 10.45 -13.25 3.33
CA GLY A 35 11.83 -12.94 2.92
C GLY A 35 11.92 -12.11 1.62
N ILE A 36 10.85 -11.38 1.28
CA ILE A 36 10.80 -10.54 0.09
C ILE A 36 11.50 -9.22 0.42
N ALA A 37 12.54 -8.87 -0.33
CA ALA A 37 13.21 -7.59 -0.18
C ALA A 37 12.33 -6.43 -0.68
N PHE A 38 12.29 -5.34 0.08
CA PHE A 38 11.57 -4.12 -0.25
C PHE A 38 12.24 -2.91 0.40
N ASN A 39 12.02 -1.71 -0.13
CA ASN A 39 12.50 -0.47 0.45
C ASN A 39 11.49 0.07 1.48
N PRO A 40 11.80 0.08 2.79
CA PRO A 40 10.88 0.54 3.82
C PRO A 40 10.72 2.07 3.86
N GLN A 41 11.60 2.83 3.18
CA GLN A 41 11.60 4.29 3.17
C GLN A 41 10.74 4.87 2.04
N ILE A 42 10.46 4.07 1.00
CA ILE A 42 9.63 4.51 -0.14
C ILE A 42 8.25 3.89 0.02
N THR A 43 7.34 4.68 0.61
CA THR A 43 5.92 4.35 0.74
C THR A 43 5.09 5.37 -0.04
N CYS A 44 4.14 4.89 -0.83
CA CYS A 44 3.13 5.73 -1.46
C CYS A 44 1.75 5.25 -1.02
N VAL A 45 0.85 6.20 -0.79
CA VAL A 45 -0.54 5.93 -0.39
C VAL A 45 -1.42 6.59 -1.41
N MET A 46 -2.32 5.81 -2.01
CA MET A 46 -3.27 6.32 -2.99
C MET A 46 -4.68 6.24 -2.43
N PHE A 47 -5.28 7.41 -2.28
CA PHE A 47 -6.68 7.57 -1.89
C PHE A 47 -7.48 7.92 -3.13
N TYR A 48 -8.41 7.07 -3.54
CA TYR A 48 -9.28 7.37 -4.68
C TYR A 48 -10.47 8.22 -4.20
N ASP A 49 -10.51 9.46 -4.70
CA ASP A 49 -11.22 10.60 -4.12
C ASP A 49 -12.74 10.64 -4.40
N SER A 50 -13.44 9.50 -4.39
CA SER A 50 -14.90 9.56 -4.53
C SER A 50 -15.63 8.67 -3.53
N TYR A 51 -16.37 9.33 -2.65
CA TYR A 51 -17.29 8.78 -1.64
C TYR A 51 -18.32 7.78 -2.22
N PHE A 52 -18.51 7.78 -3.55
CA PHE A 52 -19.42 6.89 -4.28
C PHE A 52 -18.72 5.86 -5.19
N ALA A 53 -17.39 5.78 -5.22
CA ALA A 53 -16.70 4.72 -5.93
C ALA A 53 -16.59 3.48 -5.04
N PHE A 54 -17.68 2.71 -4.96
CA PHE A 54 -17.61 1.30 -4.55
C PHE A 54 -16.70 0.45 -5.46
N SER A 55 -16.20 1.03 -6.56
CA SER A 55 -15.29 0.42 -7.53
C SER A 55 -13.80 0.63 -7.24
N HIS A 56 -13.41 1.54 -6.33
CA HIS A 56 -11.99 1.87 -6.11
C HIS A 56 -11.54 1.48 -4.69
N HIS A 57 -10.42 0.77 -4.60
CA HIS A 57 -9.78 0.43 -3.33
C HIS A 57 -8.63 1.39 -3.06
N ASN A 58 -8.46 1.83 -1.82
CA ASN A 58 -7.26 2.56 -1.41
C ASN A 58 -6.07 1.62 -1.44
N GLU A 59 -4.86 2.13 -1.63
CA GLU A 59 -3.67 1.28 -1.73
C GLU A 59 -2.50 1.81 -0.92
N VAL A 60 -1.73 0.87 -0.36
CA VAL A 60 -0.40 1.14 0.22
C VAL A 60 0.66 0.38 -0.57
N TRP A 61 1.77 1.05 -0.89
CA TRP A 61 2.83 0.49 -1.70
C TRP A 61 4.17 0.45 -0.97
N PHE A 62 4.96 -0.59 -1.22
CA PHE A 62 6.41 -0.56 -1.03
C PHE A 62 7.10 -0.79 -2.37
N GLN A 63 8.20 -0.08 -2.60
CA GLN A 63 9.02 -0.34 -3.77
C GLN A 63 9.88 -1.58 -3.56
N ALA A 64 10.08 -2.37 -4.62
CA ALA A 64 11.18 -3.33 -4.67
C ALA A 64 12.53 -2.58 -4.56
N PRO A 65 13.61 -3.29 -4.17
CA PRO A 65 14.95 -2.70 -4.06
C PRO A 65 15.39 -1.97 -5.33
#